data_AF-U5CZP4-F1
#
_entry.id   AF-U5CZP4-F1
#
_cell.length_a   1.000
_cell.length_b   1.000
_cell.length_c   1.000
_cell.angle_alpha   90.00
_cell.angle_beta   90.00
_cell.angle_gamma   90.00
#
_symmetry.space_group_name_H-M   'P 1'
#
loop_
_entity.id
_entity.type
_entity.pdbx_description
1 polymer ?
#
loop_
_entity_poly.entity_id
_entity_poly.type
_entity_poly.pdbx_seq_one_letter_code
_entity_poly.pdbx_strand_id
1 'polypeptide(L)' 'MYQNDFGWGTPLVVRSGNANKFDGRIYAYQGREREGSIDIELCLAPQSMTALESDQEFLEAVTEL' A
#
# COMPACT_ATOMS: atom_id res chain seq x y z
N MET A 1 -3.33 2.04 12.65
CA MET A 1 -4.22 0.97 12.15
C MET A 1 -3.76 -0.41 12.63
N TYR A 2 -2.50 -0.80 12.40
CA TYR A 2 -1.97 -2.08 12.91
C TYR A 2 -1.92 -2.22 14.44
N GLN A 3 -2.11 -1.15 15.22
CA GLN A 3 -2.18 -1.22 16.69
C GLN A 3 -3.59 -1.56 17.22
N ASN A 4 -4.59 -1.67 16.36
CA ASN A 4 -5.97 -1.96 16.77
C ASN A 4 -6.14 -3.46 16.96
N ASP A 5 -5.95 -3.94 18.19
CA ASP A 5 -6.24 -5.33 18.58
C ASP A 5 -7.60 -5.41 19.30
N PHE A 6 -8.52 -6.20 18.74
CA PHE A 6 -9.85 -6.43 19.29
C PHE A 6 -9.93 -7.69 20.19
N GLY A 7 -8.79 -8.30 20.51
CA GLY A 7 -8.67 -9.55 21.26
C GLY A 7 -8.38 -10.78 20.39
N TRP A 8 -8.15 -10.59 19.09
CA TRP A 8 -7.81 -11.65 18.12
C TRP A 8 -6.39 -11.48 17.54
N GLY A 9 -5.62 -10.53 18.07
CA GLY A 9 -4.29 -10.20 17.62
C GLY A 9 -4.24 -9.03 16.65
N THR A 10 -3.02 -8.65 16.29
CA THR A 10 -2.70 -7.54 15.38
C THR A 10 -3.31 -7.76 13.98
N PRO A 11 -3.88 -6.72 13.33
CA PRO A 11 -4.39 -6.83 11.97
C PRO A 11 -3.34 -7.37 10.99
N LEU A 12 -3.80 -8.22 10.06
CA LEU A 12 -2.93 -8.81 9.03
C LEU A 12 -2.53 -7.78 7.97
N VAL A 13 -3.49 -6.98 7.48
CA VAL A 13 -3.30 -5.97 6.44
C VAL A 13 -4.28 -4.82 6.62
N VAL A 14 -3.88 -3.60 6.23
CA VAL A 14 -4.72 -2.41 6.19
C VAL A 14 -5.00 -2.02 4.74
N ARG A 15 -6.27 -1.81 4.39
CA ARG A 15 -6.72 -1.49 3.03
C ARG A 15 -7.77 -0.39 3.07
N SER A 16 -7.86 0.45 2.04
CA SER A 16 -8.98 1.37 1.89
C SER A 16 -10.18 0.71 1.20
N GLY A 17 -11.37 1.18 1.54
CA GLY A 17 -12.60 0.83 0.82
C GLY A 17 -12.60 1.39 -0.60
N ASN A 18 -13.53 0.93 -1.44
CA ASN A 18 -13.56 1.28 -2.87
C ASN A 18 -13.91 2.75 -3.18
N ALA A 19 -14.40 3.51 -2.19
CA ALA A 19 -14.76 4.90 -2.38
C ALA A 19 -13.53 5.78 -2.63
N ASN A 20 -13.70 6.83 -3.43
CA ASN A 20 -12.66 7.82 -3.72
C ASN A 20 -11.36 7.22 -4.25
N LYS A 21 -11.43 6.25 -5.17
CA LYS A 21 -10.28 5.77 -5.95
C LYS A 21 -10.34 6.42 -7.33
N PHE A 22 -9.41 7.34 -7.58
CA PHE A 22 -9.28 8.05 -8.84
C PHE A 22 -7.81 8.20 -9.18
N ASP A 23 -7.53 8.47 -10.45
CA ASP A 23 -6.16 8.57 -10.95
C ASP A 23 -5.32 9.58 -10.16
N GLY A 24 -4.11 9.16 -9.79
CA GLY A 24 -3.17 9.93 -8.98
C GLY A 24 -3.42 9.86 -7.47
N ARG A 25 -4.39 9.08 -6.99
CA ARG A 25 -4.64 8.97 -5.55
C ARG A 25 -3.71 7.96 -4.89
N ILE A 26 -3.14 8.38 -3.77
CA ILE A 26 -2.19 7.61 -2.96
C ILE A 26 -2.68 7.58 -1.52
N TYR A 27 -2.68 6.40 -0.91
CA TYR A 27 -2.80 6.22 0.53
C TYR A 27 -1.54 5.58 1.07
N ALA A 28 -0.99 6.15 2.14
CA ALA A 28 0.16 5.60 2.84
C ALA A 28 -0.26 5.20 4.26
N TYR A 29 0.09 3.99 4.66
CA TYR A 29 -0.11 3.46 5.99
C TYR A 29 1.24 3.14 6.61
N GLN A 30 1.34 3.27 7.93
CA GLN A 30 2.46 2.67 8.64
C GLN A 30 2.51 1.18 8.32
N GLY A 31 3.65 0.67 7.86
CA GLY A 31 3.80 -0.72 7.49
C GLY A 31 3.85 -1.65 8.71
N ARG A 32 3.52 -2.92 8.48
CA ARG A 32 3.39 -3.93 9.54
C ARG A 32 4.72 -4.60 9.91
N GLU A 33 5.55 -4.87 8.92
CA GLU A 33 6.72 -5.74 9.00
C GLU A 33 7.87 -5.16 9.83
N ARG A 34 8.17 -3.87 9.65
CA ARG A 34 9.34 -3.23 10.25
C ARG A 34 9.02 -1.83 10.74
N GLU A 35 9.66 -1.43 11.84
CA GLU A 35 9.60 -0.05 12.28
C GLU A 35 10.12 0.88 11.17
N GLY A 36 9.32 1.88 10.83
CA GLY A 36 9.61 2.81 9.73
C GLY A 36 9.22 2.32 8.33
N SER A 37 8.66 1.10 8.15
CA SER A 37 8.13 0.69 6.86
C SER A 37 6.78 1.37 6.55
N ILE A 38 6.39 1.34 5.28
CA ILE A 38 5.18 1.98 4.76
C ILE A 38 4.49 1.01 3.81
N ASP A 39 3.18 0.81 3.99
CA ASP A 39 2.34 0.14 3.00
C ASP A 39 1.64 1.22 2.15
N ILE A 40 1.70 1.10 0.83
CA ILE A 40 1.15 2.10 -0.10
C ILE A 40 0.03 1.48 -0.93
N GLU A 41 -1.10 2.18 -1.03
CA GLU A 41 -2.15 1.90 -2.00
C GLU A 41 -2.19 3.00 -3.06
N LEU A 42 -2.00 2.62 -4.32
CA LEU A 42 -1.97 3.51 -5.48
C LEU A 42 -3.19 3.27 -6.38
N CYS A 43 -3.83 4.36 -6.82
CA CYS A 43 -4.82 4.33 -7.88
C CYS A 43 -4.32 5.21 -9.02
N LEU A 44 -3.97 4.58 -10.13
CA LEU A 44 -3.43 5.23 -11.32
C LEU A 44 -4.23 4.81 -12.56
N ALA A 45 -4.23 5.66 -13.58
CA ALA A 45 -4.70 5.31 -14.90
C ALA A 45 -3.93 4.07 -15.42
N PRO A 46 -4.56 3.21 -16.23
CA PRO A 46 -3.94 1.96 -16.68
C PRO A 46 -2.55 2.16 -17.30
N GLN A 47 -2.36 3.20 -18.12
CA GLN A 47 -1.08 3.47 -18.76
C GLN A 47 0.02 3.79 -17.75
N SER A 48 -0.30 4.60 -16.73
CA SER A 48 0.64 4.97 -15.67
C SER A 48 0.95 3.78 -14.75
N MET A 49 -0.04 2.93 -14.46
CA MET A 49 0.19 1.72 -13.68
C MET A 49 1.13 0.75 -14.41
N THR A 50 0.90 0.50 -15.70
CA THR A 50 1.79 -0.36 -16.50
C THR A 50 3.23 0.18 -16.57
N ALA A 51 3.39 1.50 -16.67
CA ALA A 51 4.72 2.11 -16.64
C ALA A 51 5.42 1.91 -15.29
N LEU A 52 4.70 2.10 -14.18
CA LEU A 52 5.22 1.89 -12.83
C LEU A 52 5.58 0.42 -12.57
N GLU A 53 4.74 -0.51 -13.01
CA GLU A 53 4.98 -1.96 -12.92
C GLU A 53 6.16 -2.43 -13.78
N SER A 54 6.61 -1.61 -14.72
CA SER A 54 7.79 -1.88 -15.57
C SER A 54 9.05 -1.14 -15.09
N ASP A 55 8.94 -0.31 -14.05
CA ASP A 55 10.04 0.48 -13.52
C ASP A 55 10.86 -0.33 -12.50
N GLN A 56 12.05 -0.75 -12.92
CA GLN A 56 12.92 -1.59 -12.12
C GLN A 56 13.45 -0.87 -10.87
N GLU A 57 13.73 0.44 -10.94
CA GLU A 57 14.21 1.21 -9.79
C GLU A 57 13.11 1.28 -8.72
N PHE A 58 11.87 1.48 -9.15
CA PHE A 58 10.72 1.46 -8.25
C PHE A 58 10.53 0.07 -7.62
N LEU A 59 10.53 -0.99 -8.42
CA LEU A 59 10.32 -2.35 -7.93
C LEU A 59 11.41 -2.82 -6.96
N GLU A 60 12.65 -2.35 -7.11
CA GLU A 60 13.72 -2.63 -6.15
C GLU A 60 13.47 -2.03 -4.76
N ALA A 61 12.68 -0.95 -4.68
CA ALA A 61 12.28 -0.34 -3.42
C ALA A 61 11.01 -0.96 -2.81
N VAL A 62 10.26 -1.76 -3.57
CA VAL A 62 9.01 -2.39 -3.12
C VAL A 62 9.29 -3.80 -2.58
N THR A 63 8.82 -4.07 -1.36
CA THR A 63 8.81 -5.43 -0.80
C THR A 63 7.52 -6.15 -1.17
N GLU A 64 7.62 -7.43 -1.53
CA GLU A 64 6.46 -8.30 -1.67
C GLU A 64 5.78 -8.53 -0.31
N LEU A 65 4.44 -8.65 -0.35
CA LEU A 65 3.57 -8.92 0.81
C LEU A 65 3.48 -10.40 1.16
#